data_AF-A0A5R8N1T5-F1
#
_entry.id   AF-A0A5R8N1T5-F1
#
_cell.length_a   1.000
_cell.length_b   1.000
_cell.length_c   1.000
_cell.angle_alpha   90.00
_cell.angle_beta   90.00
_cell.angle_gamma   90.00
#
_symmetry.space_group_name_H-M   'P 1'
#
loop_
_entity.id
_entity.type
_entity.pdbx_description
1 polymer ?
#
loop_
_entity_poly.entity_id
_entity_poly.type
_entity_poly.pdbx_seq_one_letter_code
_entity_poly.pdbx_strand_id
1 'polypeptide(L)'
;MAEVGFEWEWDEETDEARGCDFELYDQFEEPGRTAWWFRLWTGNQEADGSEFRFFGTTGAGDYTGFWLVRPDAAISDQPVVYIGSGGEHGLIARDLGDLLWLFAAGLGPAEAFADTDSTAQPNEAFRIIAERHAPGGRRSPTQIVATARAEFPHFADHIEAMCR
;
A
#
# COMPACT_ATOMS: atom_id res chain seq x y z
N MET A 1 22.30 -25.13 -11.28
CA MET A 1 21.23 -24.60 -12.14
C MET A 1 20.11 -25.62 -12.09
N ALA A 2 19.14 -25.41 -11.21
CA ALA A 2 17.98 -26.29 -11.08
C ALA A 2 16.81 -25.54 -11.71
N GLU A 3 16.21 -26.10 -12.76
CA GLU A 3 14.96 -25.61 -13.33
C GLU A 3 13.86 -25.74 -12.27
N VAL A 4 13.11 -24.66 -12.10
CA VAL A 4 11.86 -24.67 -11.35
C VAL A 4 10.86 -25.38 -12.26
N GLY A 5 10.55 -26.62 -11.92
CA GLY A 5 9.72 -27.53 -12.73
C GLY A 5 8.24 -27.18 -12.74
N PHE A 6 7.90 -25.98 -13.21
CA PHE A 6 6.57 -25.70 -13.74
C PHE A 6 6.61 -24.55 -14.76
N GLU A 7 5.84 -24.71 -15.83
CA GLU A 7 5.51 -23.66 -16.79
C GLU A 7 4.42 -22.77 -16.20
N TRP A 8 4.67 -21.46 -16.14
CA TRP A 8 3.63 -20.45 -15.97
C TRP A 8 3.22 -19.96 -17.35
N GLU A 9 1.98 -20.23 -17.76
CA GLU A 9 1.31 -19.47 -18.82
C GLU A 9 0.55 -18.31 -18.16
N TRP A 10 0.82 -17.09 -18.63
CA TRP A 10 0.00 -15.92 -18.33
C TRP A 10 -1.39 -16.10 -18.96
N ASP A 11 -2.44 -16.15 -18.14
CA ASP A 11 -3.84 -16.23 -18.59
C ASP A 11 -4.61 -14.98 -18.14
N GLU A 12 -5.07 -14.17 -19.11
CA GLU A 12 -5.91 -12.98 -18.88
C GLU A 12 -7.28 -13.33 -18.25
N GLU A 13 -7.72 -14.60 -18.28
CA GLU A 13 -9.05 -15.00 -17.82
C GLU A 13 -9.15 -15.25 -16.30
N THR A 14 -8.03 -15.60 -15.65
CA THR A 14 -7.87 -15.79 -14.20
C THR A 14 -7.07 -14.65 -13.57
N ASP A 15 -7.56 -13.42 -13.74
CA ASP A 15 -7.17 -12.33 -12.85
C ASP A 15 -7.74 -12.64 -11.44
N GLU A 16 -6.98 -13.39 -10.64
CA GLU A 16 -7.30 -13.67 -9.23
C GLU A 16 -7.32 -12.39 -8.38
N ALA A 17 -6.85 -11.26 -8.92
CA ALA A 17 -6.97 -9.92 -8.38
C ALA A 17 -8.13 -9.10 -9.01
N ARG A 18 -9.14 -9.76 -9.61
CA ARG A 18 -10.36 -9.11 -10.11
C ARG A 18 -10.91 -8.10 -9.09
N GLY A 19 -10.79 -6.81 -9.39
CA GLY A 19 -11.42 -5.72 -8.65
C GLY A 19 -10.50 -4.79 -7.86
N CYS A 20 -9.18 -4.99 -7.85
CA CYS A 20 -8.22 -4.00 -7.34
C CYS A 20 -7.34 -3.52 -8.49
N ASP A 21 -7.49 -2.26 -8.90
CA ASP A 21 -6.58 -1.61 -9.87
C ASP A 21 -5.25 -1.31 -9.17
N PHE A 22 -4.48 -2.35 -8.85
CA PHE A 22 -3.24 -2.25 -8.08
C PHE A 22 -2.20 -3.27 -8.53
N GLU A 23 -1.07 -2.77 -9.00
CA GLU A 23 0.10 -3.55 -9.38
C GLU A 23 1.07 -3.66 -8.19
N LEU A 24 1.29 -4.90 -7.72
CA LEU A 24 2.30 -5.23 -6.73
C LEU A 24 3.65 -5.49 -7.40
N TYR A 25 4.71 -4.91 -6.86
CA TYR A 25 6.07 -5.15 -7.33
C TYR A 25 6.69 -6.39 -6.68
N ASP A 26 7.53 -7.11 -7.45
CA ASP A 26 8.32 -8.23 -6.92
C ASP A 26 9.36 -7.79 -5.87
N GLN A 27 9.77 -6.52 -5.92
CA GLN A 27 10.75 -5.91 -5.02
C GLN A 27 10.32 -4.47 -4.72
N PHE A 28 10.80 -3.92 -3.60
CA PHE A 28 10.60 -2.50 -3.33
C PHE A 28 11.19 -1.63 -4.45
N GLU A 29 10.52 -0.51 -4.70
CA GLU A 29 10.98 0.49 -5.65
C GLU A 29 12.42 0.91 -5.33
N GLU A 30 13.22 1.07 -6.38
CA GLU A 30 14.64 1.37 -6.23
C GLU A 30 14.81 2.73 -5.52
N PRO A 31 15.75 2.87 -4.56
CA PRO A 31 15.92 4.12 -3.81
C PRO A 31 16.16 5.36 -4.68
N GLY A 32 16.94 5.25 -5.76
CA GLY A 32 17.15 6.33 -6.73
C GLY A 32 15.88 6.73 -7.48
N ARG A 33 15.06 5.76 -7.89
CA ARG A 33 13.74 6.01 -8.49
C ARG A 33 12.76 6.64 -7.49
N THR A 34 12.72 6.15 -6.26
CA THR A 34 11.96 6.75 -5.16
C THR A 34 12.37 8.20 -4.96
N ALA A 35 13.66 8.49 -4.84
CA ALA A 35 14.16 9.84 -4.64
C ALA A 35 13.85 10.77 -5.82
N TRP A 36 13.99 10.29 -7.05
CA TRP A 36 13.64 11.07 -8.24
C TRP A 36 12.15 11.43 -8.26
N TRP A 37 11.27 10.45 -8.04
CA TRP A 37 9.82 10.67 -8.06
C TRP A 37 9.38 11.57 -6.90
N PHE A 38 9.89 11.34 -5.69
CA PHE A 38 9.48 12.08 -4.50
C PHE A 38 9.86 13.55 -4.58
N ARG A 39 11.03 13.89 -5.13
CA ARG A 39 11.45 15.28 -5.41
C ARG A 39 10.54 15.97 -6.42
N LEU A 40 10.11 15.23 -7.44
CA LEU A 40 9.17 15.75 -8.45
C LEU A 40 7.80 16.01 -7.83
N TRP A 41 7.29 15.06 -7.04
CA TRP A 41 5.98 15.12 -6.41
C TRP A 41 5.89 16.23 -5.35
N THR A 42 6.90 16.35 -4.49
CA THR A 42 6.96 17.38 -3.43
C THR A 42 7.34 18.77 -3.94
N GLY A 43 7.91 18.87 -5.15
CA GLY A 43 8.58 20.09 -5.61
C GLY A 43 9.88 20.41 -4.86
N ASN A 44 10.33 19.53 -3.95
CA ASN A 44 11.46 19.77 -3.06
C ASN A 44 12.66 18.87 -3.40
N GLN A 45 13.77 19.47 -3.85
CA GLN A 45 14.99 18.73 -4.21
C GLN A 45 15.70 18.08 -3.01
N GLU A 46 15.39 18.50 -1.79
CA GLU A 46 15.96 17.94 -0.55
C GLU A 46 15.16 16.74 -0.03
N ALA A 47 13.90 16.55 -0.48
CA ALA A 47 13.06 15.44 -0.05
C ALA A 47 13.31 14.22 -0.96
N ASP A 48 13.97 13.18 -0.44
CA ASP A 48 14.35 11.99 -1.22
C ASP A 48 13.46 10.76 -0.97
N GLY A 49 12.41 10.90 -0.14
CA GLY A 49 11.48 9.80 0.16
C GLY A 49 12.13 8.60 0.84
N SER A 50 13.34 8.74 1.41
CA SER A 50 14.10 7.63 2.02
C SER A 50 13.41 6.98 3.23
N GLU A 51 12.40 7.64 3.79
CA GLU A 51 11.52 7.11 4.83
C GLU A 51 10.40 6.21 4.29
N PHE A 52 10.28 6.04 2.97
CA PHE A 52 9.27 5.18 2.35
C PHE A 52 9.90 3.95 1.69
N ARG A 53 9.16 2.85 1.68
CA ARG A 53 9.45 1.64 0.88
C ARG A 53 8.22 1.31 0.05
N PHE A 54 8.20 1.84 -1.17
CA PHE A 54 7.08 1.62 -2.10
C PHE A 54 7.12 0.21 -2.68
N PHE A 55 5.96 -0.43 -2.76
CA PHE A 55 5.81 -1.81 -3.21
C PHE A 55 4.70 -1.98 -4.26
N GLY A 56 4.07 -0.89 -4.70
CA GLY A 56 3.09 -0.95 -5.78
C GLY A 56 2.51 0.41 -6.15
N THR A 57 1.70 0.40 -7.19
CA THR A 57 1.04 1.57 -7.82
C THR A 57 -0.27 1.14 -8.47
N THR A 58 -1.20 2.06 -8.74
CA THR A 58 -2.31 1.80 -9.68
C THR A 58 -1.91 2.11 -11.13
N GLY A 59 -0.65 2.47 -11.39
CA GLY A 59 -0.17 2.88 -12.72
C GLY A 59 -0.58 4.31 -13.10
N ALA A 60 -1.34 5.00 -12.26
CA ALA A 60 -1.79 6.38 -12.45
C ALA A 60 -0.79 7.43 -11.92
N GLY A 61 0.43 7.00 -11.60
CA GLY A 61 1.50 7.83 -11.05
C GLY A 61 1.43 8.00 -9.52
N ASP A 62 0.57 7.23 -8.86
CA ASP A 62 0.51 7.07 -7.41
C ASP A 62 1.52 6.02 -6.92
N TYR A 63 1.77 6.01 -5.63
CA TYR A 63 2.53 4.95 -4.96
C TYR A 63 1.86 4.51 -3.66
N THR A 64 1.97 3.22 -3.38
CA THR A 64 1.65 2.61 -2.09
C THR A 64 2.90 2.03 -1.47
N GLY A 65 3.13 2.29 -0.19
CA GLY A 65 4.36 1.88 0.49
C GLY A 65 4.28 1.87 1.99
N PHE A 66 5.32 1.29 2.61
CA PHE A 66 5.54 1.41 4.05
C PHE A 66 6.18 2.74 4.39
N TRP A 67 5.71 3.38 5.46
CA TRP A 67 6.36 4.53 6.08
C TRP A 67 7.18 4.08 7.29
N LEU A 68 8.51 4.26 7.22
CA LEU A 68 9.49 3.75 8.18
C LEU A 68 9.57 4.62 9.46
N VAL A 69 8.44 4.77 10.15
CA VAL A 69 8.31 5.63 11.33
C VAL A 69 8.62 4.92 12.64
N ARG A 70 8.62 3.59 12.66
CA ARG A 70 8.93 2.77 13.85
C ARG A 70 10.39 2.27 13.79
N PRO A 71 11.34 2.83 14.55
CA PRO A 71 12.79 2.61 14.33
C PRO A 71 13.28 1.16 14.42
N ASP A 72 12.59 0.31 15.19
CA ASP A 72 13.00 -1.07 15.47
C ASP A 72 11.94 -2.12 15.04
N ALA A 73 10.88 -1.68 14.36
CA ALA A 73 9.82 -2.57 13.93
C ALA A 73 10.17 -3.23 12.58
N ALA A 74 9.73 -4.47 12.39
CA ALA A 74 9.84 -5.12 11.09
C ALA A 74 9.09 -4.31 10.03
N ILE A 75 9.48 -4.43 8.76
CA ILE A 75 8.82 -3.69 7.67
C ILE A 75 7.32 -4.00 7.58
N SER A 76 6.93 -5.25 7.89
CA SER A 76 5.54 -5.69 7.95
C SER A 76 4.74 -4.99 9.06
N ASP A 77 5.44 -4.50 10.08
CA ASP A 77 4.87 -3.78 11.21
C ASP A 77 5.02 -2.27 11.01
N GLN A 78 5.27 -1.77 9.80
CA GLN A 78 5.26 -0.33 9.51
C GLN A 78 3.89 0.07 8.97
N PRO A 79 3.43 1.31 9.23
CA PRO A 79 2.20 1.81 8.63
C PRO A 79 2.30 1.88 7.10
N VAL A 80 1.17 1.68 6.44
CA VAL A 80 1.05 1.71 4.98
C VAL A 80 0.41 3.02 4.56
N VAL A 81 1.06 3.70 3.63
CA VAL A 81 0.64 4.97 3.05
C VAL A 81 0.21 4.78 1.59
N TYR A 82 -0.73 5.60 1.18
CA TYR A 82 -1.07 5.87 -0.21
C TYR A 82 -0.68 7.31 -0.53
N ILE A 83 -0.01 7.53 -1.66
CA ILE A 83 0.33 8.85 -2.18
C ILE A 83 -0.12 8.91 -3.64
N GLY A 84 -1.20 9.65 -3.90
CA GLY A 84 -1.78 9.88 -5.20
C GLY A 84 -1.01 10.92 -6.03
N SER A 85 -1.12 10.82 -7.34
CA SER A 85 -0.47 11.75 -8.28
C SER A 85 -1.04 13.17 -8.23
N GLY A 86 -2.27 13.36 -7.72
CA GLY A 86 -2.94 14.64 -7.55
C GLY A 86 -2.63 15.37 -6.24
N GLY A 87 -1.72 14.82 -5.42
CA GLY A 87 -1.38 15.35 -4.10
C GLY A 87 -2.13 14.69 -2.95
N GLU A 88 -3.05 13.76 -3.24
CA GLU A 88 -3.68 12.93 -2.23
C GLU A 88 -2.63 12.17 -1.44
N HIS A 89 -2.71 12.16 -0.12
CA HIS A 89 -1.79 11.37 0.69
C HIS A 89 -2.44 11.01 2.02
N GLY A 90 -2.19 9.80 2.49
CA GLY A 90 -2.66 9.37 3.79
C GLY A 90 -2.32 7.94 4.14
N LEU A 91 -2.61 7.60 5.39
CA LEU A 91 -2.49 6.24 5.90
C LEU A 91 -3.74 5.44 5.56
N ILE A 92 -3.52 4.21 5.11
CA ILE A 92 -4.59 3.25 4.79
C ILE A 92 -4.56 2.04 5.73
N ALA A 93 -3.39 1.68 6.29
CA ALA A 93 -3.27 0.58 7.25
C ALA A 93 -2.15 0.84 8.25
N ARG A 94 -2.21 0.19 9.42
CA ARG A 94 -1.19 0.32 10.47
C ARG A 94 -0.01 -0.61 10.31
N ASP A 95 -0.21 -1.66 9.54
CA ASP A 95 0.72 -2.75 9.29
C ASP A 95 0.25 -3.53 8.04
N LEU A 96 1.07 -4.47 7.61
CA LEU A 96 0.77 -5.36 6.48
C LEU A 96 -0.47 -6.22 6.75
N GLY A 97 -0.73 -6.60 8.00
CA GLY A 97 -1.90 -7.42 8.35
C GLY A 97 -3.21 -6.68 8.06
N ASP A 98 -3.31 -5.44 8.53
CA ASP A 98 -4.43 -4.54 8.25
C ASP A 98 -4.57 -4.29 6.73
N LEU A 99 -3.47 -4.16 5.98
CA LEU A 99 -3.52 -4.05 4.50
C LEU A 99 -4.09 -5.30 3.82
N LEU A 100 -3.67 -6.50 4.24
CA LEU A 100 -4.19 -7.75 3.68
C LEU A 100 -5.71 -7.89 3.92
N TRP A 101 -6.21 -7.38 5.04
CA TRP A 101 -7.65 -7.34 5.31
C TRP A 101 -8.41 -6.34 4.43
N LEU A 102 -7.77 -5.25 3.95
CA LEU A 102 -8.35 -4.36 2.94
C LEU A 102 -8.47 -5.07 1.58
N PHE A 103 -7.41 -5.76 1.13
CA PHE A 103 -7.47 -6.57 -0.09
C PHE A 103 -8.50 -7.70 0.00
N ALA A 104 -8.62 -8.35 1.17
CA ALA A 104 -9.66 -9.35 1.42
C ALA A 104 -11.09 -8.76 1.32
N ALA A 105 -11.25 -7.48 1.65
CA ALA A 105 -12.51 -6.75 1.45
C ALA A 105 -12.72 -6.28 0.00
N GLY A 106 -11.74 -6.50 -0.89
CA GLY A 106 -11.79 -6.10 -2.29
C GLY A 106 -11.37 -4.65 -2.54
N LEU A 107 -10.72 -3.99 -1.56
CA LEU A 107 -10.32 -2.59 -1.68
C LEU A 107 -8.82 -2.48 -1.96
N GLY A 108 -8.48 -1.85 -3.08
CA GLY A 108 -7.12 -1.45 -3.38
C GLY A 108 -6.71 -0.22 -2.56
N PRO A 109 -5.46 0.23 -2.66
CA PRO A 109 -4.97 1.35 -1.86
C PRO A 109 -5.69 2.67 -2.13
N ALA A 110 -6.00 2.94 -3.40
CA ALA A 110 -6.73 4.14 -3.81
C ALA A 110 -8.17 4.13 -3.28
N GLU A 111 -8.88 2.99 -3.39
CA GLU A 111 -10.23 2.84 -2.86
C GLU A 111 -10.23 2.92 -1.33
N ALA A 112 -9.29 2.25 -0.65
CA ALA A 112 -9.17 2.33 0.81
C ALA A 112 -8.90 3.76 1.29
N PHE A 113 -8.17 4.56 0.51
CA PHE A 113 -7.95 5.97 0.83
C PHE A 113 -9.22 6.82 0.62
N ALA A 114 -9.91 6.64 -0.50
CA ALA A 114 -10.98 7.51 -0.97
C ALA A 114 -12.37 7.16 -0.43
N ASP A 115 -12.74 5.88 -0.45
CA ASP A 115 -14.08 5.40 -0.06
C ASP A 115 -14.03 3.96 0.49
N THR A 116 -13.95 3.85 1.81
CA THR A 116 -13.95 2.55 2.51
C THR A 116 -15.31 1.85 2.51
N ASP A 117 -16.38 2.55 2.15
CA ASP A 117 -17.75 2.01 2.09
C ASP A 117 -18.13 1.56 0.67
N SER A 118 -17.20 1.68 -0.29
CA SER A 118 -17.36 1.20 -1.66
C SER A 118 -17.89 -0.23 -1.68
N THR A 119 -18.80 -0.52 -2.61
CA THR A 119 -19.42 -1.85 -2.78
C THR A 119 -18.47 -2.84 -3.46
N ALA A 120 -17.21 -2.86 -3.04
CA ALA A 120 -16.22 -3.81 -3.51
C ALA A 120 -16.66 -5.24 -3.19
N GLN A 121 -16.42 -6.16 -4.12
CA GLN A 121 -16.71 -7.56 -3.90
C GLN A 121 -15.57 -8.17 -3.08
N PRO A 122 -15.84 -8.79 -1.92
CA PRO A 122 -14.81 -9.46 -1.14
C PRO A 122 -14.05 -10.49 -1.97
N ASN A 123 -12.73 -10.54 -1.81
CA ASN A 123 -11.87 -11.48 -2.53
C ASN A 123 -11.45 -12.64 -1.61
N GLU A 124 -11.90 -13.85 -1.96
CA GLU A 124 -11.68 -15.07 -1.18
C GLU A 124 -10.21 -15.47 -1.11
N ALA A 125 -9.45 -15.29 -2.21
CA ALA A 125 -8.03 -15.61 -2.24
C ALA A 125 -7.25 -14.73 -1.26
N PHE A 126 -7.51 -13.42 -1.28
CA PHE A 126 -6.93 -12.48 -0.31
C PHE A 126 -7.40 -12.75 1.12
N ARG A 127 -8.64 -13.19 1.33
CA ARG A 127 -9.13 -13.58 2.66
C ARG A 127 -8.31 -14.74 3.23
N ILE A 128 -8.03 -15.77 2.44
CA ILE A 128 -7.21 -16.93 2.86
C ILE A 128 -5.79 -16.47 3.24
N ILE A 129 -5.20 -15.56 2.46
CA ILE A 129 -3.89 -14.97 2.76
C ILE A 129 -3.95 -14.16 4.06
N ALA A 130 -4.93 -13.28 4.22
CA ALA A 130 -5.11 -12.46 5.42
C ALA A 130 -5.32 -13.32 6.67
N GLU A 131 -6.10 -14.40 6.61
CA GLU A 131 -6.30 -15.34 7.71
C GLU A 131 -5.01 -16.06 8.11
N ARG A 132 -4.16 -16.42 7.13
CA ARG A 132 -2.88 -17.07 7.39
C ARG A 132 -1.86 -16.13 8.05
N HIS A 133 -1.81 -14.88 7.60
CA HIS A 133 -0.75 -13.93 7.98
C HIS A 133 -1.14 -12.98 9.11
N ALA A 134 -2.43 -12.69 9.29
CA ALA A 134 -2.96 -11.80 10.32
C ALA A 134 -4.24 -12.40 10.97
N PRO A 135 -4.13 -13.57 11.63
CA PRO A 135 -5.28 -14.23 12.24
C PRO A 135 -5.91 -13.34 13.32
N GLY A 136 -7.24 -13.22 13.30
CA GLY A 136 -7.98 -12.37 14.24
C GLY A 136 -7.91 -10.87 13.94
N GLY A 137 -7.27 -10.45 12.85
CA GLY A 137 -7.20 -9.05 12.41
C GLY A 137 -8.46 -8.53 11.69
N ARG A 138 -9.47 -9.39 11.46
CA ARG A 138 -10.66 -9.03 10.69
C ARG A 138 -11.43 -7.87 11.33
N ARG A 139 -11.41 -6.72 10.64
CA ARG A 139 -12.16 -5.49 10.96
C ARG A 139 -12.80 -4.95 9.68
N SER A 140 -13.72 -3.99 9.80
CA SER A 140 -14.21 -3.32 8.58
C SER A 140 -13.12 -2.42 7.98
N PRO A 141 -13.11 -2.18 6.65
CA PRO A 141 -12.19 -1.25 6.03
C PRO A 141 -12.18 0.14 6.68
N THR A 142 -13.37 0.67 6.98
CA THR A 142 -13.55 1.94 7.69
C THR A 142 -12.82 1.94 9.04
N GLN A 143 -12.91 0.85 9.81
CA GLN A 143 -12.22 0.71 11.09
C GLN A 143 -10.70 0.63 10.92
N ILE A 144 -10.22 -0.11 9.91
CA ILE A 144 -8.79 -0.26 9.61
C ILE A 144 -8.18 1.10 9.32
N VAL A 145 -8.73 1.83 8.34
CA VAL A 145 -8.23 3.13 7.90
C VAL A 145 -8.35 4.18 9.01
N ALA A 146 -9.49 4.22 9.71
CA ALA A 146 -9.68 5.16 10.83
C ALA A 146 -8.68 4.92 11.96
N THR A 147 -8.39 3.66 12.30
CA THR A 147 -7.42 3.33 13.35
C THR A 147 -6.00 3.72 12.91
N ALA A 148 -5.65 3.51 11.63
CA ALA A 148 -4.36 3.94 11.09
C ALA A 148 -4.16 5.46 11.16
N ARG A 149 -5.15 6.23 10.72
CA ARG A 149 -5.11 7.69 10.76
C ARG A 149 -5.12 8.25 12.18
N ALA A 150 -5.85 7.60 13.11
CA ALA A 150 -5.87 8.01 14.51
C ALA A 150 -4.56 7.74 15.24
N GLU A 151 -3.81 6.69 14.86
CA GLU A 151 -2.51 6.39 15.46
C GLU A 151 -1.42 7.38 15.03
N PHE A 152 -1.52 7.92 13.81
CA PHE A 152 -0.55 8.85 13.25
C PHE A 152 -1.24 10.12 12.72
N PRO A 153 -1.81 10.95 13.60
CA PRO A 153 -2.60 12.11 13.21
C PRO A 153 -1.79 13.21 12.49
N HIS A 154 -0.46 13.20 12.63
CA HIS A 154 0.45 14.20 12.06
C HIS A 154 1.05 13.80 10.71
N PHE A 155 0.62 12.68 10.11
CA PHE A 155 1.17 12.23 8.83
C PHE A 155 0.97 13.26 7.70
N ALA A 156 -0.19 13.90 7.63
CA ALA A 156 -0.44 14.92 6.61
C ALA A 156 0.50 16.12 6.80
N ASP A 157 0.60 16.67 8.02
CA ASP A 157 1.54 17.75 8.34
C ASP A 157 2.99 17.39 8.01
N HIS A 158 3.36 16.12 8.23
CA HIS A 158 4.68 15.59 7.90
C HIS A 158 4.96 15.60 6.39
N ILE A 159 4.00 15.15 5.57
CA ILE A 159 4.10 15.24 4.10
C ILE A 159 4.14 16.70 3.65
N GLU A 160 3.26 17.55 4.17
CA GLU A 160 3.20 18.97 3.82
C GLU A 160 4.51 19.70 4.13
N ALA A 161 5.17 19.37 5.25
CA ALA A 161 6.47 19.94 5.62
C ALA A 161 7.60 19.58 4.63
N MET A 162 7.43 18.53 3.83
CA MET A 162 8.38 18.15 2.78
C MET A 162 8.15 18.87 1.46
N CYS A 163 6.99 19.49 1.23
CA CYS A 163 6.64 20.14 -0.03
C CYS A 163 7.20 21.58 -0.15
N ARG A 164 7.39 22.07 -1.38
CA ARG A 164 7.87 23.44 -1.69
C ARG A 164 7.15 24.08 -2.87
#